data_AF-A0A954L2P4-F1
#
_entry.id   AF-A0A954L2P4-F1
#
_cell.length_a   1.000
_cell.length_b   1.000
_cell.length_c   1.000
_cell.angle_alpha   90.00
_cell.angle_beta   90.00
_cell.angle_gamma   90.00
#
_symmetry.space_group_name_H-M   'P 1'
#
loop_
_entity.id
_entity.type
_entity.pdbx_description
1 polymer ?
#
loop_
_entity_poly.entity_id
_entity_poly.type
_entity_poly.pdbx_seq_one_letter_code
_entity_poly.pdbx_strand_id
1 'polypeptide(L)'
;GVAYVAAGSSIYAYDVLTGDEFQRLRLGRDIVSLAQDEGRLFSVDHLGRLQVIDLSFGTMHVNGAVDTGVVGNVFVGGGIAYIGQGGDVSGGFATVDVADVDFPSLLSGIDANNIVGQAIAANGSGLAVSVGSLQGVGVVLHVLDVSDPTNTNGFVTQFALPEIPSSVLISSGIAYVADGTGGLQVVNYRSFDNLGNAPTVTLTTDAVDVDSVTAGVQVQEGTVLHLDAEIIDDVQVRNVELLLNGEVIRSDSSFPFDLTLIAPTIAAAGDTITVQLRATDTGGNTGISAPLTLNLIPDSFAPSIDSTIPADGAVRGQHASTVRIQFTEPMATATLTADNMQLTGPNGLVATENIRVRNNDRFVQLTYSQFAAGEYTLTLKSGAITDRAGNPLGTSDHVQTFTVLENTAVWGNPAGGDWHDPENWDSGTVPAAGEDVYLPRLDPGAAITIRQDVDVNSLVTDAAVELESTLSLRTTAEIRGMLTLRGTILGGTVNVSSGNALISEGGTLDGVTVNGNITVGGIFGQYLYVTNG
;
A
#
# COMPACT_ATOMS: atom_id res chain seq x y z
N GLY A 1 10.27 3.60 -6.07
CA GLY A 1 9.78 2.57 -5.14
C GLY A 1 8.81 3.22 -4.18
N VAL A 2 8.06 2.41 -3.45
CA VAL A 2 7.20 2.87 -2.35
C VAL A 2 7.91 2.55 -1.04
N ALA A 3 7.93 3.49 -0.11
CA ALA A 3 8.32 3.23 1.27
C ALA A 3 7.05 3.12 2.11
N TYR A 4 6.90 1.99 2.79
CA TYR A 4 5.87 1.79 3.81
C TYR A 4 6.48 2.08 5.18
N VAL A 5 5.90 3.03 5.89
CA VAL A 5 6.42 3.51 7.18
C VAL A 5 5.33 3.37 8.23
N ALA A 6 5.62 2.65 9.31
CA ALA A 6 4.77 2.63 10.48
C ALA A 6 5.08 3.84 11.38
N ALA A 7 4.05 4.59 11.78
CA ALA A 7 4.15 5.61 12.82
C ALA A 7 2.89 5.60 13.70
N GLY A 8 3.08 5.29 14.99
CA GLY A 8 1.97 5.01 15.90
C GLY A 8 1.11 3.88 15.37
N SER A 9 -0.19 4.12 15.24
CA SER A 9 -1.17 3.15 14.76
C SER A 9 -1.46 3.21 13.27
N SER A 10 -0.60 3.86 12.48
CA SER A 10 -0.83 4.08 11.04
C SER A 10 0.38 3.65 10.23
N ILE A 11 0.10 3.13 9.03
CA ILE A 11 1.06 2.86 7.98
C ILE A 11 0.89 3.91 6.91
N TYR A 12 2.00 4.50 6.48
CA TYR A 12 2.07 5.54 5.48
C TYR A 12 2.81 5.00 4.27
N ALA A 13 2.28 5.22 3.07
CA ALA A 13 2.93 4.90 1.81
C ALA A 13 3.44 6.18 1.15
N TYR A 14 4.77 6.27 1.03
CA TYR A 14 5.46 7.40 0.42
C TYR A 14 6.09 7.01 -0.91
N ASP A 15 6.06 7.91 -1.90
CA ASP A 15 6.98 7.79 -3.04
C ASP A 15 8.41 8.16 -2.59
N VAL A 16 9.36 7.25 -2.80
CA VAL A 16 10.74 7.42 -2.34
C VAL A 16 11.48 8.54 -3.09
N LEU A 17 11.05 8.91 -4.30
CA LEU A 17 11.69 9.99 -5.06
C LEU A 17 11.15 11.36 -4.67
N THR A 18 9.83 11.52 -4.60
CA THR A 18 9.20 12.83 -4.38
C THR A 18 8.97 13.13 -2.90
N GLY A 19 8.88 12.10 -2.07
CA GLY A 19 8.48 12.24 -0.66
C GLY A 19 6.97 12.42 -0.49
N ASP A 20 6.18 12.34 -1.57
CA ASP A 20 4.74 12.49 -1.49
C ASP A 20 4.10 11.31 -0.77
N GLU A 21 3.28 11.60 0.22
CA GLU A 21 2.32 10.65 0.77
C GLU A 21 1.21 10.43 -0.25
N PHE A 22 0.93 9.18 -0.61
CA PHE A 22 -0.20 8.88 -1.50
C PHE A 22 -1.22 7.93 -0.89
N GLN A 23 -0.89 7.27 0.22
CA GLN A 23 -1.85 6.49 0.99
C GLN A 23 -1.47 6.43 2.48
N ARG A 24 -2.49 6.34 3.33
CA ARG A 24 -2.38 6.02 4.75
C ARG A 24 -3.39 4.91 5.10
N LEU A 25 -2.99 3.98 5.96
CA LEU A 25 -3.85 2.94 6.52
C LEU A 25 -3.76 2.98 8.04
N ARG A 26 -4.89 3.22 8.72
CA ARG A 26 -4.96 3.25 10.20
C ARG A 26 -5.43 1.90 10.74
N LEU A 27 -4.60 1.28 11.58
CA LEU A 27 -4.86 -0.04 12.17
C LEU A 27 -5.43 0.03 13.60
N GLY A 28 -5.45 1.23 14.20
CA GLY A 28 -6.07 1.50 15.50
C GLY A 28 -5.23 1.09 16.72
N ARG A 29 -4.10 0.41 16.53
CA ARG A 29 -3.14 0.05 17.59
C ARG A 29 -1.72 0.36 17.14
N ASP A 30 -0.86 0.75 18.08
CA ASP A 30 0.52 1.12 17.77
C ASP A 30 1.28 -0.08 17.20
N ILE A 31 1.94 0.17 16.07
CA ILE A 31 2.69 -0.80 15.27
C ILE A 31 4.13 -0.83 15.77
N VAL A 32 4.64 -2.03 15.99
CA VAL A 32 6.01 -2.29 16.47
C VAL A 32 6.92 -2.66 15.32
N SER A 33 6.44 -3.45 14.35
CA SER A 33 7.24 -3.94 13.24
C SER A 33 6.44 -4.05 11.96
N LEU A 34 7.14 -3.89 10.83
CA LEU A 34 6.65 -4.17 9.48
C LEU A 34 7.58 -5.18 8.78
N ALA A 35 7.00 -6.06 7.97
CA ALA A 35 7.71 -6.90 7.01
C ALA A 35 6.96 -6.92 5.68
N GLN A 36 7.65 -7.16 4.58
CA GLN A 36 7.04 -7.28 3.25
C GLN A 36 7.47 -8.60 2.62
N ASP A 37 6.51 -9.33 2.04
CA ASP A 37 6.76 -10.54 1.26
C ASP A 37 5.66 -10.73 0.22
N GLU A 38 5.99 -11.23 -0.97
CA GLU A 38 5.03 -11.54 -2.06
C GLU A 38 3.97 -10.47 -2.35
N GLY A 39 4.34 -9.18 -2.35
CA GLY A 39 3.39 -8.09 -2.61
C GLY A 39 2.41 -7.82 -1.45
N ARG A 40 2.71 -8.33 -0.26
CA ARG A 40 1.92 -8.14 0.98
C ARG A 40 2.77 -7.43 2.01
N LEU A 41 2.10 -6.69 2.90
CA LEU A 41 2.71 -6.09 4.08
C LEU A 41 2.18 -6.78 5.33
N PHE A 42 3.05 -7.02 6.29
CA PHE A 42 2.74 -7.65 7.57
C PHE A 42 3.08 -6.67 8.68
N SER A 43 2.13 -6.45 9.59
CA SER A 43 2.35 -5.57 10.74
C SER A 43 2.14 -6.30 12.06
N VAL A 44 3.01 -6.08 13.03
CA VAL A 44 2.83 -6.53 14.42
C VAL A 44 2.54 -5.34 15.32
N ASP A 45 1.45 -5.40 16.09
CA ASP A 45 1.11 -4.36 17.06
C ASP A 45 1.75 -4.60 18.45
N HIS A 46 1.67 -3.60 19.32
CA HIS A 46 2.21 -3.65 20.69
C HIS A 46 1.49 -4.64 21.64
N LEU A 47 0.41 -5.28 21.21
CA LEU A 47 -0.29 -6.36 21.93
C LEU A 47 -0.03 -7.74 21.30
N GLY A 48 0.81 -7.81 20.27
CA GLY A 48 1.22 -9.04 19.61
C GLY A 48 0.21 -9.55 18.59
N ARG A 49 -0.62 -8.67 18.02
CA ARG A 49 -1.46 -9.00 16.89
C ARG A 49 -0.68 -8.82 15.59
N LEU A 50 -0.62 -9.88 14.79
CA LEU A 50 -0.14 -9.83 13.40
C LEU A 50 -1.32 -9.51 12.48
N GLN A 51 -1.14 -8.58 11.55
CA GLN A 51 -2.11 -8.28 10.49
C GLN A 51 -1.45 -8.45 9.13
N VAL A 52 -2.19 -9.05 8.19
CA VAL A 52 -1.82 -9.23 6.78
C VAL A 52 -2.52 -8.14 5.97
N ILE A 53 -1.74 -7.38 5.21
CA ILE A 53 -2.20 -6.24 4.43
C ILE A 53 -1.86 -6.51 2.98
N ASP A 54 -2.88 -6.63 2.14
CA ASP A 54 -2.73 -6.71 0.70
C ASP A 54 -2.31 -5.34 0.15
N LEU A 55 -1.35 -5.35 -0.78
CA LEU A 55 -0.88 -4.16 -1.51
C LEU A 55 -1.33 -4.20 -2.99
N SER A 56 -2.12 -5.19 -3.37
CA SER A 56 -2.70 -5.30 -4.69
C SER A 56 -3.49 -4.04 -5.04
N PHE A 57 -3.51 -3.69 -6.32
CA PHE A 57 -4.20 -2.50 -6.82
C PHE A 57 -3.65 -1.16 -6.30
N GLY A 58 -2.47 -1.16 -5.66
CA GLY A 58 -1.82 0.05 -5.17
C GLY A 58 -2.49 0.65 -3.94
N THR A 59 -3.36 -0.11 -3.28
CA THR A 59 -4.00 0.26 -2.02
C THR A 59 -3.67 -0.77 -0.95
N MET A 60 -3.33 -0.30 0.25
CA MET A 60 -3.26 -1.09 1.47
C MET A 60 -4.67 -1.47 1.94
N HIS A 61 -4.97 -2.77 1.98
CA HIS A 61 -6.20 -3.34 2.51
C HIS A 61 -5.88 -4.43 3.53
N VAL A 62 -6.55 -4.45 4.69
CA VAL A 62 -6.33 -5.50 5.69
C VAL A 62 -7.12 -6.75 5.30
N ASN A 63 -6.44 -7.86 5.07
CA ASN A 63 -7.05 -9.14 4.69
C ASN A 63 -7.35 -10.01 5.92
N GLY A 64 -6.31 -10.31 6.69
CA GLY A 64 -6.38 -11.24 7.81
C GLY A 64 -5.64 -10.71 9.03
N ALA A 65 -5.92 -11.31 10.20
CA ALA A 65 -5.20 -11.01 11.43
C ALA A 65 -5.25 -12.16 12.42
N VAL A 66 -4.21 -12.29 13.24
CA VAL A 66 -4.10 -13.31 14.29
C VAL A 66 -3.39 -12.75 15.52
N ASP A 67 -3.91 -13.08 16.71
CA ASP A 67 -3.27 -12.74 17.98
C ASP A 67 -2.21 -13.79 18.31
N THR A 68 -0.95 -13.36 18.41
CA THR A 68 0.20 -14.24 18.70
C THR A 68 0.64 -14.16 20.16
N GLY A 69 0.32 -13.05 20.83
CA GLY A 69 0.79 -12.74 22.18
C GLY A 69 2.29 -12.42 22.27
N VAL A 70 2.99 -12.35 21.12
CA VAL A 70 4.42 -12.03 21.02
C VAL A 70 4.60 -10.68 20.33
N VAL A 71 5.45 -9.83 20.90
CA VAL A 71 5.71 -8.47 20.43
C VAL A 71 7.17 -8.31 20.08
N GLY A 72 7.44 -7.91 18.83
CA GLY A 72 8.78 -7.51 18.37
C GLY A 72 8.90 -7.53 16.85
N ASN A 73 10.13 -7.68 16.37
CA ASN A 73 10.40 -7.64 14.93
C ASN A 73 9.84 -8.88 14.23
N VAL A 74 9.19 -8.66 13.09
CA VAL A 74 8.66 -9.71 12.23
C VAL A 74 9.56 -9.91 11.01
N PHE A 75 9.80 -11.17 10.65
CA PHE A 75 10.35 -11.60 9.38
C PHE A 75 9.36 -12.55 8.72
N VAL A 76 9.18 -12.48 7.41
CA VAL A 76 8.24 -13.35 6.67
C VAL A 76 8.97 -13.95 5.48
N GLY A 77 8.74 -15.23 5.22
CA GLY A 77 9.19 -15.90 4.01
C GLY A 77 8.69 -17.34 3.93
N GLY A 78 8.39 -17.81 2.72
CA GLY A 78 7.93 -19.19 2.48
C GLY A 78 6.59 -19.49 3.18
N GLY A 79 5.70 -18.50 3.28
CA GLY A 79 4.40 -18.64 3.93
C GLY A 79 4.45 -18.64 5.47
N ILE A 80 5.61 -18.39 6.10
CA ILE A 80 5.75 -18.36 7.56
C ILE A 80 6.21 -16.98 8.03
N ALA A 81 5.52 -16.44 9.03
CA ALA A 81 5.97 -15.26 9.77
C ALA A 81 6.64 -15.66 11.09
N TYR A 82 7.80 -15.09 11.37
CA TYR A 82 8.60 -15.27 12.58
C TYR A 82 8.60 -13.96 13.36
N ILE A 83 8.10 -13.97 14.60
CA ILE A 83 7.99 -12.77 15.43
C ILE A 83 8.88 -12.96 16.66
N GLY A 84 9.97 -12.21 16.74
CA GLY A 84 10.89 -12.28 17.87
C GLY A 84 10.36 -11.53 19.10
N GLN A 85 10.62 -12.05 20.30
CA GLN A 85 10.40 -11.34 21.55
C GLN A 85 11.70 -10.73 22.07
N GLY A 86 11.81 -9.41 21.98
CA GLY A 86 12.88 -8.65 22.62
C GLY A 86 12.52 -8.31 24.06
N GLY A 87 13.42 -8.59 25.01
CA GLY A 87 13.21 -8.24 26.41
C GLY A 87 14.42 -8.53 27.29
N ASP A 88 14.53 -7.81 28.41
CA ASP A 88 15.69 -7.93 29.31
C ASP A 88 15.79 -9.28 30.00
N VAL A 89 14.64 -9.89 30.33
CA VAL A 89 14.54 -11.09 31.17
C VAL A 89 13.79 -12.25 30.53
N SER A 90 13.16 -12.02 29.38
CA SER A 90 12.46 -13.06 28.61
C SER A 90 12.63 -12.77 27.12
N GLY A 91 13.11 -13.77 26.38
CA GLY A 91 13.14 -13.75 24.93
C GLY A 91 12.22 -14.81 24.33
N GLY A 92 12.62 -15.40 23.21
CA GLY A 92 11.86 -16.36 22.41
C GLY A 92 11.36 -15.77 21.09
N PHE A 93 10.60 -16.55 20.35
CA PHE A 93 9.88 -16.11 19.15
C PHE A 93 8.62 -16.95 18.96
N ALA A 94 7.68 -16.46 18.16
CA ALA A 94 6.52 -17.20 17.68
C ALA A 94 6.57 -17.38 16.15
N THR A 95 5.82 -18.36 15.67
CA THR A 95 5.66 -18.66 14.24
C THR A 95 4.18 -18.68 13.86
N VAL A 96 3.88 -18.15 12.67
CA VAL A 96 2.52 -18.03 12.16
C VAL A 96 2.50 -18.49 10.71
N ASP A 97 1.53 -19.32 10.35
CA ASP A 97 1.18 -19.63 8.98
C ASP A 97 0.47 -18.41 8.36
N VAL A 98 1.05 -17.88 7.30
CA VAL A 98 0.54 -16.74 6.52
C VAL A 98 0.40 -17.08 5.04
N ALA A 99 0.39 -18.37 4.69
CA ALA A 99 0.13 -18.81 3.33
C ALA A 99 -1.30 -18.44 2.89
N ASP A 100 -2.29 -18.65 3.76
CA ASP A 100 -3.64 -18.12 3.61
C ASP A 100 -3.73 -16.69 4.18
N VAL A 101 -3.83 -15.71 3.28
CA VAL A 101 -3.81 -14.28 3.63
C VAL A 101 -5.03 -13.81 4.40
N ASP A 102 -6.16 -14.49 4.22
CA ASP A 102 -7.43 -14.14 4.84
C ASP A 102 -7.55 -14.81 6.22
N PHE A 103 -6.88 -15.96 6.40
CA PHE A 103 -6.94 -16.77 7.62
C PHE A 103 -5.55 -17.15 8.17
N PRO A 104 -4.71 -16.17 8.54
CA PRO A 104 -3.43 -16.47 9.17
C PRO A 104 -3.63 -17.20 10.51
N SER A 105 -2.75 -18.15 10.84
CA SER A 105 -2.91 -19.00 12.03
C SER A 105 -1.60 -19.20 12.81
N LEU A 106 -1.69 -19.10 14.14
CA LEU A 106 -0.54 -19.30 15.02
C LEU A 106 -0.12 -20.77 14.99
N LEU A 107 1.13 -21.05 14.62
CA LEU A 107 1.71 -22.40 14.58
C LEU A 107 2.34 -22.76 15.92
N SER A 108 3.17 -21.87 16.47
CA SER A 108 3.73 -22.01 17.82
C SER A 108 3.98 -20.66 18.48
N GLY A 109 3.81 -20.64 19.81
CA GLY A 109 4.21 -19.52 20.67
C GLY A 109 5.68 -19.64 21.08
N ILE A 110 6.02 -19.13 22.27
CA ILE A 110 7.38 -19.23 22.81
C ILE A 110 7.55 -20.55 23.58
N ASP A 111 8.33 -21.47 23.01
CA ASP A 111 8.71 -22.73 23.64
C ASP A 111 9.98 -22.59 24.50
N ALA A 112 10.80 -21.56 24.24
CA ALA A 112 12.05 -21.29 24.97
C ALA A 112 12.32 -19.79 25.20
N ASN A 113 12.19 -19.36 26.45
CA ASN A 113 12.39 -17.96 26.86
C ASN A 113 13.86 -17.52 26.95
N ASN A 114 14.81 -18.45 26.82
CA ASN A 114 16.25 -18.19 26.86
C ASN A 114 16.86 -17.98 25.47
N ILE A 115 16.05 -17.89 24.42
CA ILE A 115 16.48 -17.50 23.08
C ILE A 115 16.38 -15.98 22.96
N VAL A 116 17.42 -15.29 22.48
CA VAL A 116 17.29 -13.85 22.17
C VAL A 116 16.30 -13.65 21.03
N GLY A 117 15.48 -12.60 21.05
CA GLY A 117 14.41 -12.39 20.08
C GLY A 117 14.26 -10.94 19.61
N GLN A 118 15.32 -10.11 19.68
CA GLN A 118 15.23 -8.72 19.26
C GLN A 118 14.94 -8.62 17.76
N ALA A 119 15.61 -9.42 16.93
CA ALA A 119 15.32 -9.57 15.50
C ALA A 119 15.68 -10.97 15.04
N ILE A 120 14.96 -11.49 14.04
CA ILE A 120 15.11 -12.85 13.52
C ILE A 120 15.08 -12.81 11.98
N ALA A 121 15.86 -13.69 11.35
CA ALA A 121 15.84 -13.91 9.90
C ALA A 121 16.02 -15.40 9.60
N ALA A 122 15.17 -15.97 8.74
CA ALA A 122 15.28 -17.35 8.29
C ALA A 122 16.09 -17.44 6.99
N ASN A 123 16.72 -18.59 6.74
CA ASN A 123 17.53 -18.82 5.55
C ASN A 123 16.81 -19.58 4.43
N GLY A 124 15.55 -19.99 4.64
CA GLY A 124 14.78 -20.78 3.68
C GLY A 124 15.19 -22.26 3.56
N SER A 125 16.19 -22.72 4.32
CA SER A 125 16.71 -24.10 4.33
C SER A 125 16.71 -24.68 5.75
N GLY A 126 15.71 -24.33 6.55
CA GLY A 126 15.48 -24.89 7.88
C GLY A 126 16.31 -24.28 9.02
N LEU A 127 17.09 -23.22 8.79
CA LEU A 127 17.72 -22.46 9.88
C LEU A 127 17.23 -21.02 9.95
N ALA A 128 17.29 -20.45 11.14
CA ALA A 128 17.17 -19.02 11.38
C ALA A 128 18.32 -18.51 12.24
N VAL A 129 18.61 -17.21 12.11
CA VAL A 129 19.45 -16.48 13.06
C VAL A 129 18.58 -15.51 13.84
N SER A 130 18.76 -15.47 15.15
CA SER A 130 18.10 -14.51 16.02
C SER A 130 19.13 -13.74 16.83
N VAL A 131 18.97 -12.43 16.96
CA VAL A 131 19.92 -11.56 17.64
C VAL A 131 19.26 -10.84 18.80
N GLY A 132 20.04 -10.47 19.81
CA GLY A 132 19.55 -9.63 20.92
C GLY A 132 20.44 -9.68 22.15
N SER A 133 19.91 -9.13 23.24
CA SER A 133 20.53 -9.14 24.56
C SER A 133 19.52 -9.68 25.57
N LEU A 134 19.93 -10.64 26.39
CA LEU A 134 19.07 -11.25 27.40
C LEU A 134 19.85 -11.53 28.69
N GLN A 135 19.29 -11.17 29.84
CA GLN A 135 19.92 -11.41 31.13
C GLN A 135 20.17 -12.92 31.35
N GLY A 136 21.39 -13.27 31.71
CA GLY A 136 21.81 -14.67 31.90
C GLY A 136 22.26 -15.38 30.62
N VAL A 137 22.02 -14.79 29.45
CA VAL A 137 22.51 -15.29 28.15
C VAL A 137 23.62 -14.38 27.59
N GLY A 138 23.43 -13.07 27.67
CA GLY A 138 24.34 -12.06 27.14
C GLY A 138 23.87 -11.46 25.82
N VAL A 139 24.80 -10.83 25.12
CA VAL A 139 24.57 -10.17 23.83
C VAL A 139 25.08 -11.08 22.72
N VAL A 140 24.16 -11.67 21.96
CA VAL A 140 24.47 -12.83 21.13
C VAL A 140 23.64 -12.87 19.85
N LEU A 141 24.19 -13.60 18.87
CA LEU A 141 23.45 -14.19 17.76
C LEU A 141 23.24 -15.67 18.07
N HIS A 142 22.00 -16.13 18.10
CA HIS A 142 21.62 -17.54 18.14
C HIS A 142 21.38 -18.08 16.74
N VAL A 143 21.81 -19.31 16.50
CA VAL A 143 21.42 -20.11 15.33
C VAL A 143 20.39 -21.12 15.80
N LEU A 144 19.29 -21.20 15.05
CA LEU A 144 18.11 -21.96 15.40
C LEU A 144 17.73 -22.90 14.25
N ASP A 145 17.34 -24.13 14.56
CA ASP A 145 16.62 -25.04 13.68
C ASP A 145 15.14 -24.66 13.68
N VAL A 146 14.64 -24.30 12.50
CA VAL A 146 13.26 -23.89 12.24
C VAL A 146 12.64 -24.72 11.12
N SER A 147 13.19 -25.90 10.85
CA SER A 147 12.66 -26.84 9.84
C SER A 147 11.25 -27.34 10.18
N ASP A 148 10.91 -27.40 11.47
CA ASP A 148 9.54 -27.58 11.96
C ASP A 148 9.04 -26.25 12.54
N PRO A 149 8.14 -25.53 11.84
CA PRO A 149 7.65 -24.25 12.31
C PRO A 149 6.74 -24.36 13.53
N THR A 150 6.38 -25.57 13.99
CA THR A 150 5.61 -25.77 15.23
C THR A 150 6.50 -25.89 16.48
N ASN A 151 7.83 -25.75 16.33
CA ASN A 151 8.80 -25.82 17.42
C ASN A 151 9.70 -24.58 17.46
N THR A 152 9.60 -23.75 18.51
CA THR A 152 10.40 -22.53 18.68
C THR A 152 11.55 -22.69 19.68
N ASN A 153 11.95 -23.93 19.98
CA ASN A 153 13.07 -24.28 20.88
C ASN A 153 14.24 -24.98 20.16
N GLY A 154 14.41 -24.72 18.86
CA GLY A 154 15.45 -25.36 18.04
C GLY A 154 16.87 -24.82 18.24
N PHE A 155 17.37 -24.58 19.45
CA PHE A 155 18.73 -24.01 19.62
C PHE A 155 19.84 -24.90 19.03
N VAL A 156 20.68 -24.33 18.15
CA VAL A 156 21.83 -25.01 17.54
C VAL A 156 23.15 -24.51 18.13
N THR A 157 23.42 -23.21 18.04
CA THR A 157 24.66 -22.60 18.54
C THR A 157 24.51 -21.09 18.73
N GLN A 158 25.56 -20.44 19.24
CA GLN A 158 25.59 -19.00 19.46
C GLN A 158 26.95 -18.35 19.18
N PHE A 159 26.91 -17.06 18.86
CA PHE A 159 28.07 -16.19 18.68
C PHE A 159 27.92 -14.96 19.56
N ALA A 160 28.98 -14.58 20.28
CA ALA A 160 28.99 -13.34 21.04
C ALA A 160 29.04 -12.14 20.08
N LEU A 161 28.19 -11.17 20.33
CA LEU A 161 28.19 -9.89 19.62
C LEU A 161 28.86 -8.81 20.47
N PRO A 162 29.59 -7.87 19.87
CA PRO A 162 30.23 -6.77 20.60
C PRO A 162 29.26 -5.89 21.38
N GLU A 163 28.11 -5.56 20.80
CA GLU A 163 27.16 -4.57 21.31
C GLU A 163 25.70 -5.02 21.10
N ILE A 164 24.73 -4.30 21.66
CA ILE A 164 23.32 -4.70 21.57
C ILE A 164 22.82 -4.54 20.12
N PRO A 165 22.39 -5.62 19.45
CA PRO A 165 21.95 -5.56 18.07
C PRO A 165 20.51 -5.08 17.94
N SER A 166 20.19 -4.42 16.83
CA SER A 166 18.84 -3.93 16.52
C SER A 166 18.15 -4.68 15.39
N SER A 167 18.91 -5.29 14.47
CA SER A 167 18.37 -5.96 13.29
C SER A 167 19.37 -6.98 12.72
N VAL A 168 18.85 -7.98 12.00
CA VAL A 168 19.64 -8.98 11.27
C VAL A 168 18.97 -9.31 9.94
N LEU A 169 19.77 -9.57 8.91
CA LEU A 169 19.34 -10.12 7.62
C LEU A 169 20.32 -11.19 7.16
N ILE A 170 19.85 -12.13 6.34
CA ILE A 170 20.69 -13.16 5.72
C ILE A 170 20.76 -12.90 4.22
N SER A 171 21.98 -12.91 3.67
CA SER A 171 22.21 -12.87 2.23
C SER A 171 23.43 -13.70 1.86
N SER A 172 23.35 -14.46 0.78
CA SER A 172 24.43 -15.34 0.29
C SER A 172 24.93 -16.33 1.36
N GLY A 173 24.06 -16.77 2.25
CA GLY A 173 24.39 -17.65 3.37
C GLY A 173 25.14 -17.01 4.54
N ILE A 174 25.19 -15.67 4.60
CA ILE A 174 25.88 -14.92 5.65
C ILE A 174 24.89 -14.01 6.38
N ALA A 175 25.03 -13.88 7.70
CA ALA A 175 24.23 -12.96 8.49
C ALA A 175 24.90 -11.58 8.58
N TYR A 176 24.12 -10.53 8.38
CA TYR A 176 24.53 -9.13 8.50
C TYR A 176 23.75 -8.51 9.67
N VAL A 177 24.44 -8.11 10.73
CA VAL A 177 23.84 -7.66 11.99
C VAL A 177 24.12 -6.18 12.20
N ALA A 178 23.08 -5.38 12.42
CA ALA A 178 23.18 -4.01 12.87
C ALA A 178 23.42 -3.99 14.39
N ASP A 179 24.69 -3.89 14.79
CA ASP A 179 25.20 -4.17 16.13
C ASP A 179 25.39 -2.90 16.98
N GLY A 180 24.46 -1.95 16.89
CA GLY A 180 24.54 -0.68 17.63
C GLY A 180 25.86 0.07 17.39
N THR A 181 26.61 0.34 18.47
CA THR A 181 27.92 1.03 18.38
C THR A 181 29.05 0.13 17.89
N GLY A 182 28.83 -1.20 17.84
CA GLY A 182 29.71 -2.17 17.22
C GLY A 182 29.72 -2.08 15.69
N GLY A 183 28.73 -1.38 15.09
CA GLY A 183 28.62 -1.19 13.64
C GLY A 183 27.96 -2.37 12.94
N LEU A 184 28.38 -2.67 11.70
CA LEU A 184 27.88 -3.82 10.94
C LEU A 184 28.75 -5.04 11.22
N GLN A 185 28.17 -6.09 11.83
CA GLN A 185 28.85 -7.39 11.96
C GLN A 185 28.45 -8.30 10.80
N VAL A 186 29.45 -8.98 10.24
CA VAL A 186 29.27 -9.99 9.18
C VAL A 186 29.60 -11.34 9.80
N VAL A 187 28.57 -12.15 10.04
CA VAL A 187 28.68 -13.39 10.80
C VAL A 187 28.47 -14.57 9.88
N ASN A 188 29.54 -15.34 9.69
CA ASN A 188 29.43 -16.69 9.16
C ASN A 188 28.92 -17.61 10.28
N TYR A 189 27.60 -17.86 10.29
CA TYR A 189 26.94 -18.59 11.36
C TYR A 189 26.89 -20.12 11.13
N ARG A 190 27.21 -20.57 9.91
CA ARG A 190 27.31 -21.98 9.53
C ARG A 190 28.43 -22.14 8.51
N SER A 191 29.35 -23.07 8.75
CA SER A 191 30.42 -23.38 7.78
C SER A 191 29.85 -23.62 6.39
N PHE A 192 30.56 -23.14 5.36
CA PHE A 192 30.19 -23.38 3.98
C PHE A 192 30.10 -24.87 3.67
N ASP A 193 29.19 -25.22 2.76
CA ASP A 193 28.98 -26.60 2.38
C ASP A 193 30.27 -27.24 1.86
N ASN A 194 30.59 -28.40 2.45
CA ASN A 194 31.67 -29.26 2.06
C ASN A 194 31.23 -30.72 1.90
N LEU A 195 29.92 -30.99 1.97
CA LEU A 195 29.30 -32.29 1.80
C LEU A 195 29.14 -32.64 0.31
N GLY A 196 29.09 -31.63 -0.56
CA GLY A 196 29.12 -31.82 -2.02
C GLY A 196 27.78 -32.27 -2.60
N ASN A 197 26.70 -32.16 -1.82
CA ASN A 197 25.35 -32.45 -2.26
C ASN A 197 24.76 -31.17 -2.84
N ALA A 198 24.27 -31.25 -4.08
CA ALA A 198 23.61 -30.10 -4.68
C ALA A 198 22.18 -29.92 -4.12
N PRO A 199 21.66 -28.68 -4.11
CA PRO A 199 20.28 -28.42 -3.74
C PRO A 199 19.28 -29.25 -4.56
N THR A 200 18.20 -29.69 -3.92
CA THR A 200 17.01 -30.21 -4.60
C THR A 200 16.04 -29.07 -4.82
N VAL A 201 15.57 -28.92 -6.06
CA VAL A 201 14.72 -27.79 -6.48
C VAL A 201 13.46 -28.34 -7.12
N THR A 202 12.30 -28.04 -6.54
CA THR A 202 11.01 -28.20 -7.21
C THR A 202 10.51 -26.82 -7.64
N LEU A 203 9.75 -26.80 -8.73
CA LEU A 203 9.17 -25.59 -9.28
C LEU A 203 7.76 -25.92 -9.73
N THR A 204 6.81 -25.14 -9.23
CA THR A 204 5.41 -25.14 -9.64
C THR A 204 4.96 -23.72 -9.89
N THR A 205 3.73 -23.57 -10.38
CA THR A 205 3.10 -22.26 -10.54
C THR A 205 1.62 -22.42 -10.26
N ASP A 206 1.04 -21.38 -9.69
CA ASP A 206 -0.39 -21.18 -9.56
C ASP A 206 -1.03 -20.63 -10.86
N ALA A 207 -0.22 -20.44 -11.92
CA ALA A 207 -0.68 -19.88 -13.19
C ALA A 207 -1.96 -20.56 -13.67
N VAL A 208 -2.98 -19.74 -13.94
CA VAL A 208 -4.28 -20.21 -14.39
C VAL A 208 -4.13 -20.82 -15.78
N ASP A 209 -4.37 -22.12 -15.86
CA ASP A 209 -4.52 -22.81 -17.13
C ASP A 209 -5.81 -22.35 -17.82
N VAL A 210 -5.66 -21.48 -18.82
CA VAL A 210 -6.79 -20.79 -19.47
C VAL A 210 -7.77 -21.78 -20.11
N ASP A 211 -7.27 -22.93 -20.57
CA ASP A 211 -8.10 -24.02 -21.10
C ASP A 211 -7.63 -25.39 -20.61
N SER A 212 -8.19 -25.83 -19.49
CA SER A 212 -7.96 -27.17 -18.90
C SER A 212 -8.20 -28.38 -19.83
N VAL A 213 -8.81 -28.21 -21.02
CA VAL A 213 -8.97 -29.28 -22.02
C VAL A 213 -7.78 -29.33 -22.98
N THR A 214 -7.09 -28.21 -23.19
CA THR A 214 -5.88 -28.14 -24.03
C THR A 214 -4.68 -28.67 -23.25
N ALA A 215 -3.85 -29.48 -23.91
CA ALA A 215 -2.70 -30.10 -23.25
C ALA A 215 -1.62 -29.07 -22.90
N GLY A 216 -1.07 -29.17 -21.68
CA GLY A 216 -0.07 -28.25 -21.13
C GLY A 216 -0.73 -27.13 -20.33
N VAL A 217 0.06 -26.22 -19.76
CA VAL A 217 -0.45 -25.03 -19.06
C VAL A 217 -0.43 -23.86 -20.04
N GLN A 218 -1.59 -23.26 -20.31
CA GLN A 218 -1.66 -22.07 -21.16
C GLN A 218 -1.68 -20.80 -20.33
N VAL A 219 -0.80 -19.86 -20.69
CA VAL A 219 -0.61 -18.58 -19.99
C VAL A 219 -0.67 -17.45 -21.01
N GLN A 220 -1.44 -16.41 -20.68
CA GLN A 220 -1.53 -15.21 -21.51
C GLN A 220 -0.21 -14.41 -21.45
N GLU A 221 0.30 -14.00 -22.60
CA GLU A 221 1.51 -13.19 -22.69
C GLU A 221 1.40 -11.89 -21.86
N GLY A 222 2.52 -11.37 -21.35
CA GLY A 222 2.55 -10.14 -20.53
C GLY A 222 2.04 -10.27 -19.09
N THR A 223 1.38 -11.39 -18.76
CA THR A 223 0.88 -11.70 -17.41
C THR A 223 2.02 -11.88 -16.41
N VAL A 224 1.80 -11.48 -15.16
CA VAL A 224 2.72 -11.81 -14.06
C VAL A 224 2.36 -13.16 -13.48
N LEU A 225 3.37 -14.03 -13.39
CA LEU A 225 3.30 -15.35 -12.80
C LEU A 225 4.05 -15.32 -11.48
N HIS A 226 3.38 -15.82 -10.45
CA HIS A 226 4.02 -16.19 -9.20
C HIS A 226 4.45 -17.65 -9.32
N LEU A 227 5.70 -17.92 -8.97
CA LEU A 227 6.26 -19.27 -9.04
C LEU A 227 6.49 -19.76 -7.62
N ASP A 228 6.02 -20.97 -7.35
CA ASP A 228 6.21 -21.64 -6.08
C ASP A 228 7.39 -22.60 -6.20
N ALA A 229 8.22 -22.66 -5.15
CA ALA A 229 9.37 -23.54 -5.15
C ALA A 229 9.65 -24.11 -3.76
N GLU A 230 9.97 -25.39 -3.72
CA GLU A 230 10.62 -26.02 -2.57
C GLU A 230 12.10 -26.19 -2.90
N ILE A 231 12.96 -25.54 -2.12
CA ILE A 231 14.40 -25.53 -2.34
C ILE A 231 15.07 -26.04 -1.07
N ILE A 232 15.50 -27.29 -1.11
CA ILE A 232 16.11 -27.97 0.02
C ILE A 232 17.57 -28.19 -0.27
N ASP A 233 18.40 -27.91 0.73
CA ASP A 233 19.81 -28.25 0.74
C ASP A 233 20.15 -28.87 2.10
N ASP A 234 21.17 -29.71 2.18
CA ASP A 234 21.62 -30.32 3.43
C ASP A 234 22.39 -29.33 4.32
N VAL A 235 22.95 -28.28 3.72
CA VAL A 235 23.64 -27.22 4.43
C VAL A 235 22.93 -25.87 4.28
N GLN A 236 22.98 -25.26 3.10
CA GLN A 236 22.38 -23.96 2.87
C GLN A 236 22.41 -23.59 1.39
N VAL A 237 21.26 -23.11 0.92
CA VAL A 237 21.16 -22.36 -0.34
C VAL A 237 21.81 -20.98 -0.20
N ARG A 238 22.72 -20.65 -1.12
CA ARG A 238 23.38 -19.34 -1.20
C ARG A 238 22.58 -18.37 -2.05
N ASN A 239 22.11 -18.82 -3.21
CA ASN A 239 21.34 -18.00 -4.14
C ASN A 239 20.45 -18.87 -5.03
N VAL A 240 19.40 -18.26 -5.55
CA VAL A 240 18.46 -18.84 -6.51
C VAL A 240 18.43 -17.97 -7.74
N GLU A 241 18.57 -18.60 -8.90
CA GLU A 241 18.46 -17.97 -10.20
C GLU A 241 17.19 -18.44 -10.90
N LEU A 242 16.44 -17.50 -11.46
CA LEU A 242 15.29 -17.77 -12.33
C LEU A 242 15.77 -17.77 -13.78
N LEU A 243 15.50 -18.86 -14.48
CA LEU A 243 15.87 -19.07 -15.86
C LEU A 243 14.64 -19.09 -16.76
N LEU A 244 14.71 -18.36 -17.87
CA LEU A 244 13.73 -18.36 -18.95
C LEU A 244 14.42 -18.81 -20.24
N ASN A 245 13.92 -19.89 -20.84
CA ASN A 245 14.49 -20.52 -22.03
C ASN A 245 16.00 -20.86 -21.90
N GLY A 246 16.42 -21.19 -20.67
CA GLY A 246 17.81 -21.52 -20.34
C GLY A 246 18.71 -20.31 -20.02
N GLU A 247 18.21 -19.08 -20.17
CA GLU A 247 18.93 -17.86 -19.82
C GLU A 247 18.55 -17.38 -18.41
N VAL A 248 19.54 -16.93 -17.63
CA VAL A 248 19.28 -16.34 -16.31
C VAL A 248 18.70 -14.95 -16.49
N ILE A 249 17.48 -14.74 -16.01
CA ILE A 249 16.80 -13.44 -16.03
C ILE A 249 16.81 -12.74 -14.67
N ARG A 250 17.06 -13.50 -13.59
CA ARG A 250 17.14 -12.97 -12.23
C ARG A 250 18.04 -13.85 -11.37
N SER A 251 18.76 -13.23 -10.44
CA SER A 251 19.49 -13.90 -9.38
C SER A 251 19.14 -13.23 -8.05
N ASP A 252 18.66 -14.01 -7.09
CA ASP A 252 18.37 -13.57 -5.74
C ASP A 252 19.23 -14.34 -4.74
N SER A 253 19.71 -13.65 -3.72
CA SER A 253 20.62 -14.20 -2.71
C SER A 253 20.08 -14.09 -1.28
N SER A 254 18.89 -13.55 -1.11
CA SER A 254 18.27 -13.36 0.19
C SER A 254 16.93 -14.08 0.20
N PHE A 255 16.68 -14.84 1.26
CA PHE A 255 15.36 -15.44 1.48
C PHE A 255 14.45 -14.41 2.18
N PRO A 256 13.15 -14.33 1.83
CA PRO A 256 12.47 -15.04 0.74
C PRO A 256 12.93 -14.61 -0.66
N PHE A 257 13.05 -15.58 -1.57
CA PHE A 257 13.54 -15.33 -2.94
C PHE A 257 12.43 -14.73 -3.81
N ASP A 258 12.75 -13.71 -4.61
CA ASP A 258 11.82 -13.17 -5.61
C ASP A 258 11.68 -14.11 -6.81
N LEU A 259 10.59 -14.89 -6.81
CA LEU A 259 10.25 -15.87 -7.84
C LEU A 259 9.19 -15.34 -8.82
N THR A 260 9.10 -14.03 -9.02
CA THR A 260 8.14 -13.41 -9.94
C THR A 260 8.65 -13.39 -11.39
N LEU A 261 7.82 -13.86 -12.33
CA LEU A 261 8.08 -13.84 -13.78
C LEU A 261 7.02 -13.03 -14.52
N ILE A 262 7.42 -12.13 -15.41
CA ILE A 262 6.52 -11.58 -16.44
C ILE A 262 6.61 -12.51 -17.66
N ALA A 263 5.48 -13.09 -18.07
CA ALA A 263 5.41 -13.88 -19.29
C ALA A 263 5.83 -13.00 -20.48
N PRO A 264 6.84 -13.39 -21.27
CA PRO A 264 7.26 -12.61 -22.43
C PRO A 264 6.16 -12.58 -23.48
N THR A 265 6.28 -11.65 -24.42
CA THR A 265 5.39 -11.65 -25.60
C THR A 265 5.71 -12.82 -26.51
N ILE A 266 4.70 -13.34 -27.21
CA ILE A 266 4.84 -14.39 -28.22
C ILE A 266 5.80 -13.94 -29.32
N ALA A 267 5.74 -12.64 -29.68
CA ALA A 267 6.67 -12.05 -30.63
C ALA A 267 8.14 -12.12 -30.17
N ALA A 268 8.40 -12.07 -28.86
CA ALA A 268 9.74 -12.09 -28.29
C ALA A 268 10.26 -13.51 -28.03
N ALA A 269 9.41 -14.44 -27.59
CA ALA A 269 9.83 -15.75 -27.09
C ALA A 269 9.26 -16.96 -27.84
N GLY A 270 8.33 -16.77 -28.76
CA GLY A 270 7.55 -17.84 -29.39
C GLY A 270 6.31 -18.23 -28.58
N ASP A 271 5.64 -19.29 -29.00
CA ASP A 271 4.40 -19.82 -28.42
C ASP A 271 4.65 -20.78 -27.24
N THR A 272 5.90 -21.11 -26.94
CA THR A 272 6.27 -21.96 -25.80
C THR A 272 7.50 -21.41 -25.11
N ILE A 273 7.41 -21.31 -23.79
CA ILE A 273 8.53 -20.95 -22.93
C ILE A 273 8.84 -22.07 -21.95
N THR A 274 10.10 -22.14 -21.53
CA THR A 274 10.56 -23.03 -20.46
C THR A 274 11.08 -22.21 -19.30
N VAL A 275 10.56 -22.46 -18.11
CA VAL A 275 10.97 -21.81 -16.87
C VAL A 275 11.67 -22.84 -15.98
N GLN A 276 12.80 -22.45 -15.38
CA GLN A 276 13.53 -23.28 -14.43
C GLN A 276 14.09 -22.42 -13.29
N LEU A 277 14.29 -23.05 -12.14
CA LEU A 277 15.09 -22.47 -11.07
C LEU A 277 16.42 -23.19 -10.97
N ARG A 278 17.49 -22.44 -10.76
CA ARG A 278 18.81 -22.96 -10.40
C ARG A 278 19.18 -22.46 -9.01
N ALA A 279 19.27 -23.36 -8.05
CA ALA A 279 19.77 -23.05 -6.72
C ALA A 279 21.26 -23.41 -6.64
N THR A 280 22.06 -22.52 -6.07
CA THR A 280 23.48 -22.78 -5.76
C THR A 280 23.64 -22.79 -4.25
N ASP A 281 24.27 -23.82 -3.70
CA ASP A 281 24.61 -23.87 -2.28
C ASP A 281 25.84 -23.00 -1.96
N THR A 282 26.27 -23.03 -0.70
CA THR A 282 27.46 -22.30 -0.25
C THR A 282 28.80 -22.97 -0.57
N GLY A 283 28.80 -24.25 -0.97
CA GLY A 283 29.95 -25.01 -1.47
C GLY A 283 30.18 -24.84 -2.99
N GLY A 284 29.20 -24.28 -3.70
CA GLY A 284 29.21 -24.06 -5.13
C GLY A 284 28.53 -25.15 -5.97
N ASN A 285 27.86 -26.14 -5.35
CA ASN A 285 27.10 -27.11 -6.13
C ASN A 285 25.74 -26.52 -6.53
N THR A 286 25.23 -26.96 -7.68
CA THR A 286 24.03 -26.39 -8.29
C THR A 286 22.98 -27.45 -8.53
N GLY A 287 21.78 -27.21 -8.00
CA GLY A 287 20.56 -27.92 -8.33
C GLY A 287 19.76 -27.17 -9.37
N ILE A 288 19.10 -27.88 -10.30
CA ILE A 288 18.20 -27.28 -11.29
C ILE A 288 16.86 -28.01 -11.24
N SER A 289 15.76 -27.27 -11.24
CA SER A 289 14.42 -27.84 -11.28
C SER A 289 14.14 -28.58 -12.59
N ALA A 290 13.12 -29.45 -12.58
CA ALA A 290 12.50 -29.88 -13.83
C ALA A 290 12.00 -28.65 -14.63
N PRO A 291 12.03 -28.69 -15.97
CA PRO A 291 11.51 -27.62 -16.80
C PRO A 291 10.00 -27.48 -16.65
N LEU A 292 9.54 -26.31 -16.22
CA LEU A 292 8.14 -25.91 -16.31
C LEU A 292 7.90 -25.36 -17.71
N THR A 293 7.19 -26.12 -18.55
CA THR A 293 6.86 -25.71 -19.92
C THR A 293 5.50 -25.03 -19.93
N LEU A 294 5.46 -23.79 -20.41
CA LEU A 294 4.24 -23.00 -20.51
C LEU A 294 3.99 -22.64 -21.97
N ASN A 295 2.74 -22.79 -22.41
CA ASN A 295 2.29 -22.38 -23.74
C ASN A 295 1.77 -20.95 -23.64
N LEU A 296 2.35 -20.04 -24.42
CA LEU A 296 1.90 -18.66 -24.47
C LEU A 296 0.69 -18.54 -25.40
N ILE A 297 -0.36 -17.90 -24.92
CA ILE A 297 -1.52 -17.54 -25.74
C ILE A 297 -1.59 -16.03 -25.96
N PRO A 298 -2.08 -15.57 -27.13
CA PRO A 298 -2.19 -14.16 -27.40
C PRO A 298 -3.13 -13.48 -26.42
N ASP A 299 -2.72 -12.32 -25.96
CA ASP A 299 -3.63 -11.39 -25.31
C ASP A 299 -4.38 -10.58 -26.38
N SER A 300 -5.72 -10.67 -26.37
CA SER A 300 -6.57 -9.90 -27.28
C SER A 300 -7.48 -8.90 -26.57
N PHE A 301 -7.36 -8.78 -25.25
CA PHE A 301 -8.18 -7.87 -24.47
C PHE A 301 -7.50 -6.51 -24.45
N ALA A 302 -8.28 -5.46 -24.69
CA ALA A 302 -7.76 -4.10 -24.63
C ALA A 302 -7.80 -3.59 -23.19
N PRO A 303 -6.78 -2.82 -22.76
CA PRO A 303 -6.81 -2.19 -21.45
C PRO A 303 -7.95 -1.17 -21.40
N SER A 304 -8.43 -0.91 -20.19
CA SER A 304 -9.37 0.17 -19.93
C SER A 304 -8.95 0.95 -18.69
N ILE A 305 -9.46 2.17 -18.56
CA ILE A 305 -9.23 3.01 -17.39
C ILE A 305 -10.25 2.60 -16.33
N ASP A 306 -9.75 2.11 -15.20
CA ASP A 306 -10.56 1.78 -14.03
C ASP A 306 -10.92 3.05 -13.25
N SER A 307 -9.93 3.91 -12.98
CA SER A 307 -10.18 5.19 -12.30
C SER A 307 -9.13 6.26 -12.64
N THR A 308 -9.53 7.52 -12.47
CA THR A 308 -8.62 8.68 -12.53
C THR A 308 -8.83 9.59 -11.33
N ILE A 309 -7.74 10.19 -10.86
CA ILE A 309 -7.76 11.23 -9.82
C ILE A 309 -6.94 12.41 -10.35
N PRO A 310 -7.52 13.60 -10.53
CA PRO A 310 -8.93 13.93 -10.32
C PRO A 310 -9.86 13.12 -11.26
N ALA A 311 -11.05 12.78 -10.77
CA ALA A 311 -12.10 12.19 -11.60
C ALA A 311 -12.62 13.22 -12.63
N ASP A 312 -13.33 12.75 -13.66
CA ASP A 312 -13.91 13.65 -14.66
C ASP A 312 -14.92 14.62 -14.02
N GLY A 313 -14.78 15.91 -14.34
CA GLY A 313 -15.55 17.00 -13.75
C GLY A 313 -15.18 17.36 -12.31
N ALA A 314 -14.16 16.74 -11.71
CA ALA A 314 -13.77 17.02 -10.33
C ALA A 314 -13.30 18.46 -10.13
N VAL A 315 -13.43 18.95 -8.89
CA VAL A 315 -12.91 20.24 -8.45
C VAL A 315 -11.83 19.98 -7.41
N ARG A 316 -10.68 20.63 -7.53
CA ARG A 316 -9.51 20.48 -6.65
C ARG A 316 -9.04 21.83 -6.12
N GLY A 317 -8.34 21.82 -4.99
CA GLY A 317 -7.59 23.00 -4.51
C GLY A 317 -6.27 23.19 -5.26
N GLN A 318 -5.75 24.42 -5.28
CA GLN A 318 -4.43 24.76 -5.87
C GLN A 318 -3.23 24.00 -5.29
N HIS A 319 -3.40 23.31 -4.17
CA HIS A 319 -2.36 22.45 -3.59
C HIS A 319 -2.24 21.09 -4.29
N ALA A 320 -3.19 20.73 -5.16
CA ALA A 320 -3.06 19.55 -5.99
C ALA A 320 -1.94 19.73 -7.04
N SER A 321 -1.15 18.68 -7.26
CA SER A 321 -0.03 18.65 -8.21
C SER A 321 0.12 17.33 -8.96
N THR A 322 -0.81 16.39 -8.74
CA THR A 322 -0.73 15.05 -9.33
C THR A 322 -2.01 14.66 -10.06
N VAL A 323 -1.84 13.95 -11.17
CA VAL A 323 -2.89 13.15 -11.82
C VAL A 323 -2.53 11.67 -11.67
N ARG A 324 -3.47 10.85 -11.25
CA ARG A 324 -3.31 9.41 -11.06
C ARG A 324 -4.30 8.68 -11.99
N ILE A 325 -3.85 7.59 -12.58
CA ILE A 325 -4.62 6.78 -13.53
C ILE A 325 -4.41 5.32 -13.14
N GLN A 326 -5.50 4.60 -12.91
CA GLN A 326 -5.51 3.15 -12.69
C GLN A 326 -6.07 2.50 -13.95
N PHE A 327 -5.32 1.53 -14.49
CA PHE A 327 -5.74 0.69 -15.60
C PHE A 327 -6.20 -0.68 -15.11
N THR A 328 -7.02 -1.35 -15.91
CA THR A 328 -7.52 -2.70 -15.61
C THR A 328 -6.46 -3.78 -15.72
N GLU A 329 -5.38 -3.55 -16.48
CA GLU A 329 -4.31 -4.52 -16.72
C GLU A 329 -2.93 -3.88 -16.88
N PRO A 330 -1.83 -4.65 -16.72
CA PRO A 330 -0.46 -4.14 -16.81
C PRO A 330 -0.16 -3.46 -18.15
N MET A 331 0.28 -2.21 -18.08
CA MET A 331 0.56 -1.41 -19.27
C MET A 331 1.98 -1.60 -19.79
N ALA A 332 2.20 -1.41 -21.09
CA ALA A 332 3.55 -1.28 -21.63
C ALA A 332 4.13 0.07 -21.20
N THR A 333 5.06 0.05 -20.24
CA THR A 333 5.68 1.26 -19.66
C THR A 333 6.33 2.17 -20.69
N ALA A 334 6.84 1.63 -21.80
CA ALA A 334 7.41 2.40 -22.90
C ALA A 334 6.39 3.30 -23.62
N THR A 335 5.08 2.99 -23.52
CA THR A 335 3.99 3.79 -24.11
C THR A 335 3.45 4.85 -23.16
N LEU A 336 3.73 4.73 -21.86
CA LEU A 336 3.30 5.65 -20.81
C LEU A 336 4.23 6.87 -20.75
N THR A 337 4.12 7.73 -21.76
CA THR A 337 4.97 8.93 -21.93
C THR A 337 4.18 10.23 -21.80
N ALA A 338 4.88 11.34 -21.55
CA ALA A 338 4.26 12.69 -21.52
C ALA A 338 3.67 13.10 -22.88
N ASP A 339 4.15 12.51 -23.98
CA ASP A 339 3.58 12.73 -25.31
C ASP A 339 2.22 12.04 -25.47
N ASN A 340 2.04 10.89 -24.82
CA ASN A 340 0.80 10.12 -24.88
C ASN A 340 -0.20 10.49 -23.78
N MET A 341 0.26 11.10 -22.69
CA MET A 341 -0.55 11.51 -21.55
C MET A 341 -0.37 13.01 -21.29
N GLN A 342 -1.19 13.83 -21.94
CA GLN A 342 -1.04 15.28 -21.96
C GLN A 342 -2.01 15.95 -21.00
N LEU A 343 -1.53 16.93 -20.25
CA LEU A 343 -2.37 17.81 -19.43
C LEU A 343 -2.32 19.21 -20.01
N THR A 344 -3.48 19.76 -20.38
CA THR A 344 -3.62 21.16 -20.81
C THR A 344 -4.34 21.93 -19.72
N GLY A 345 -3.74 22.99 -19.21
CA GLY A 345 -4.33 23.88 -18.22
C GLY A 345 -4.75 25.23 -18.82
N PRO A 346 -5.13 26.20 -17.98
CA PRO A 346 -5.61 27.52 -18.43
C PRO A 346 -4.54 28.31 -19.20
N ASN A 347 -3.27 27.98 -19.00
CA ASN A 347 -2.12 28.63 -19.64
C ASN A 347 -1.51 27.80 -20.79
N GLY A 348 -2.20 26.75 -21.25
CA GLY A 348 -1.72 25.82 -22.29
C GLY A 348 -1.18 24.51 -21.73
N LEU A 349 -0.33 23.82 -22.51
CA LEU A 349 0.22 22.52 -22.13
C LEU A 349 1.04 22.63 -20.84
N VAL A 350 0.76 21.75 -19.88
CA VAL A 350 1.46 21.64 -18.61
C VAL A 350 2.50 20.53 -18.73
N ALA A 351 3.77 20.87 -18.50
CA ALA A 351 4.84 19.89 -18.58
C ALA A 351 4.76 18.91 -17.41
N THR A 352 4.70 17.61 -17.71
CA THR A 352 4.83 16.56 -16.72
C THR A 352 6.27 16.54 -16.19
N GLU A 353 6.45 16.72 -14.88
CA GLU A 353 7.77 16.66 -14.24
C GLU A 353 8.22 15.23 -14.01
N ASN A 354 7.27 14.35 -13.66
CA ASN A 354 7.57 12.95 -13.38
C ASN A 354 6.42 12.03 -13.77
N ILE A 355 6.75 10.87 -14.32
CA ILE A 355 5.82 9.76 -14.56
C ILE A 355 6.31 8.57 -13.74
N ARG A 356 5.46 8.07 -12.85
CA ARG A 356 5.69 6.85 -12.09
C ARG A 356 4.69 5.80 -12.47
N VAL A 357 5.18 4.60 -12.65
CA VAL A 357 4.39 3.40 -12.90
C VAL A 357 4.60 2.44 -11.74
N ARG A 358 3.51 1.90 -11.18
CA ARG A 358 3.50 1.04 -9.98
C ARG A 358 2.42 -0.03 -10.11
N ASN A 359 2.35 -0.90 -9.09
CA ASN A 359 1.29 -1.90 -8.97
C ASN A 359 1.23 -2.81 -10.22
N ASN A 360 2.38 -3.42 -10.54
CA ASN A 360 2.54 -4.25 -11.73
C ASN A 360 2.09 -3.53 -13.02
N ASP A 361 2.60 -2.32 -13.22
CA ASP A 361 2.31 -1.46 -14.37
C ASP A 361 0.85 -1.06 -14.62
N ARG A 362 -0.03 -1.24 -13.63
CA ARG A 362 -1.44 -0.84 -13.70
C ARG A 362 -1.70 0.57 -13.20
N PHE A 363 -0.84 1.10 -12.34
CA PHE A 363 -1.04 2.42 -11.73
C PHE A 363 -0.02 3.41 -12.28
N VAL A 364 -0.50 4.56 -12.76
CA VAL A 364 0.31 5.65 -13.27
C VAL A 364 0.06 6.91 -12.47
N GLN A 365 1.13 7.55 -12.00
CA GLN A 365 1.11 8.87 -11.37
C GLN A 365 1.92 9.85 -12.22
N LEU A 366 1.25 10.92 -12.64
CA LEU A 366 1.83 12.08 -13.30
C LEU A 366 1.96 13.18 -12.25
N THR A 367 3.19 13.66 -12.03
CA THR A 367 3.47 14.79 -11.14
C THR A 367 3.78 16.03 -11.97
N TYR A 368 3.25 17.15 -11.52
CA TYR A 368 3.40 18.47 -12.11
C TYR A 368 3.89 19.46 -11.06
N SER A 369 4.33 20.62 -11.52
CA SER A 369 4.40 21.80 -10.65
C SER A 369 3.01 22.14 -10.10
N GLN A 370 2.95 23.00 -9.08
CA GLN A 370 1.68 23.49 -8.53
C GLN A 370 0.73 23.97 -9.64
N PHE A 371 -0.54 23.55 -9.58
CA PHE A 371 -1.55 23.95 -10.54
C PHE A 371 -1.95 25.43 -10.35
N ALA A 372 -2.04 26.17 -11.46
CA ALA A 372 -2.74 27.46 -11.50
C ALA A 372 -4.26 27.23 -11.42
N ALA A 373 -5.01 28.20 -10.90
CA ALA A 373 -6.47 28.12 -10.93
C ALA A 373 -7.03 28.19 -12.35
N GLY A 374 -8.04 27.38 -12.62
CA GLY A 374 -8.71 27.29 -13.93
C GLY A 374 -9.10 25.88 -14.31
N GLU A 375 -9.55 25.73 -15.55
CA GLU A 375 -9.95 24.45 -16.13
C GLU A 375 -8.74 23.71 -16.71
N TYR A 376 -8.69 22.40 -16.45
CA TYR A 376 -7.69 21.49 -16.98
C TYR A 376 -8.36 20.39 -17.81
N THR A 377 -7.65 19.93 -18.83
CA THR A 377 -8.03 18.81 -19.68
C THR A 377 -6.90 17.80 -19.72
N LEU A 378 -7.16 16.57 -19.25
CA LEU A 378 -6.28 15.42 -19.45
C LEU A 378 -6.67 14.75 -20.77
N THR A 379 -5.70 14.52 -21.63
CA THR A 379 -5.85 13.79 -22.89
C THR A 379 -4.91 12.60 -22.92
N LEU A 380 -5.46 11.40 -23.05
CA LEU A 380 -4.71 10.17 -23.24
C LEU A 380 -4.85 9.73 -24.70
N LYS A 381 -3.72 9.61 -25.40
CA LYS A 381 -3.67 9.14 -26.79
C LYS A 381 -3.90 7.64 -26.84
N SER A 382 -5.16 7.23 -26.78
CA SER A 382 -5.56 5.84 -26.55
C SER A 382 -4.99 4.85 -27.57
N GLY A 383 -4.79 5.28 -28.82
CA GLY A 383 -4.20 4.44 -29.85
C GLY A 383 -2.69 4.22 -29.72
N ALA A 384 -2.01 5.05 -28.93
CA ALA A 384 -0.56 4.99 -28.70
C ALA A 384 -0.18 4.42 -27.33
N ILE A 385 -1.14 4.33 -26.40
CA ILE A 385 -0.99 3.70 -25.10
C ILE A 385 -1.46 2.25 -25.22
N THR A 386 -0.58 1.30 -24.89
CA THR A 386 -0.90 -0.13 -25.01
C THR A 386 -0.66 -0.88 -23.71
N ASP A 387 -1.29 -2.04 -23.57
CA ASP A 387 -0.86 -3.07 -22.62
C ASP A 387 0.52 -3.65 -23.01
N ARG A 388 1.01 -4.61 -22.22
CA ARG A 388 2.28 -5.32 -22.49
C ARG A 388 2.27 -6.19 -23.75
N ALA A 389 1.09 -6.65 -24.20
CA ALA A 389 0.93 -7.45 -25.40
C ALA A 389 0.80 -6.59 -26.69
N GLY A 390 0.56 -5.30 -26.53
CA GLY A 390 0.40 -4.33 -27.62
C GLY A 390 -1.05 -3.99 -27.97
N ASN A 391 -2.06 -4.41 -27.19
CA ASN A 391 -3.43 -3.97 -27.43
C ASN A 391 -3.59 -2.50 -27.00
N PRO A 392 -4.12 -1.62 -27.88
CA PRO A 392 -4.28 -0.21 -27.56
C PRO A 392 -5.44 0.02 -26.58
N LEU A 393 -5.31 1.04 -25.72
CA LEU A 393 -6.36 1.51 -24.80
C LEU A 393 -7.68 1.84 -25.52
N GLY A 394 -7.59 2.22 -26.79
CA GLY A 394 -8.76 2.45 -27.62
C GLY A 394 -8.41 3.14 -28.94
N THR A 395 -9.40 3.33 -29.79
CA THR A 395 -9.23 3.99 -31.10
C THR A 395 -9.46 5.50 -31.08
N SER A 396 -10.04 6.01 -30.00
CA SER A 396 -10.28 7.43 -29.75
C SER A 396 -9.60 7.87 -28.47
N ASP A 397 -8.99 9.05 -28.49
CA ASP A 397 -8.35 9.63 -27.32
C ASP A 397 -9.35 9.78 -26.16
N HIS A 398 -8.92 9.39 -24.97
CA HIS A 398 -9.68 9.64 -23.74
C HIS A 398 -9.46 11.08 -23.31
N VAL A 399 -10.54 11.81 -23.06
CA VAL A 399 -10.51 13.22 -22.64
C VAL A 399 -11.36 13.38 -21.41
N GLN A 400 -10.78 13.96 -20.35
CA GLN A 400 -11.50 14.31 -19.13
C GLN A 400 -11.10 15.70 -18.67
N THR A 401 -11.97 16.38 -17.92
CA THR A 401 -11.69 17.71 -17.38
C THR A 401 -11.75 17.74 -15.86
N PHE A 402 -11.07 18.72 -15.27
CA PHE A 402 -11.22 19.07 -13.85
C PHE A 402 -10.93 20.54 -13.65
N THR A 403 -11.43 21.11 -12.55
CA THR A 403 -11.24 22.53 -12.21
C THR A 403 -10.36 22.67 -10.97
N VAL A 404 -9.45 23.65 -10.98
CA VAL A 404 -8.63 24.02 -9.83
C VAL A 404 -9.08 25.38 -9.28
N LEU A 405 -9.44 25.43 -8.00
CA LEU A 405 -9.84 26.65 -7.29
C LEU A 405 -8.66 27.32 -6.59
N GLU A 406 -8.63 28.65 -6.67
CA GLU A 406 -7.62 29.47 -6.02
C GLU A 406 -7.87 29.60 -4.51
N ASN A 407 -6.81 29.40 -3.71
CA ASN A 407 -6.81 29.62 -2.26
C ASN A 407 -8.03 29.04 -1.51
N THR A 408 -8.56 27.91 -1.99
CA THR A 408 -9.76 27.28 -1.47
C THR A 408 -9.42 25.89 -0.95
N ALA A 409 -9.76 25.61 0.30
CA ALA A 409 -9.72 24.28 0.86
C ALA A 409 -10.87 23.46 0.29
N VAL A 410 -10.55 22.33 -0.34
CA VAL A 410 -11.54 21.49 -1.03
C VAL A 410 -11.67 20.16 -0.32
N TRP A 411 -12.91 19.76 -0.06
CA TRP A 411 -13.22 18.45 0.49
C TRP A 411 -12.97 17.35 -0.55
N GLY A 412 -12.19 16.33 -0.20
CA GLY A 412 -11.72 15.27 -1.08
C GLY A 412 -12.41 13.92 -0.89
N ASN A 413 -13.14 13.68 0.20
CA ASN A 413 -13.78 12.38 0.47
C ASN A 413 -15.24 12.30 -0.04
N PRO A 414 -15.52 11.59 -1.14
CA PRO A 414 -16.88 11.49 -1.69
C PRO A 414 -17.86 10.71 -0.80
N ALA A 415 -17.38 9.84 0.10
CA ALA A 415 -18.22 9.08 1.02
C ALA A 415 -18.70 9.89 2.24
N GLY A 416 -18.33 11.17 2.34
CA GLY A 416 -18.60 12.02 3.51
C GLY A 416 -17.69 11.70 4.68
N GLY A 417 -17.96 12.27 5.86
CA GLY A 417 -17.08 12.09 7.02
C GLY A 417 -17.11 13.24 8.01
N ASP A 418 -16.18 13.23 8.98
CA ASP A 418 -16.00 14.33 9.94
C ASP A 418 -15.13 15.43 9.33
N TRP A 419 -15.61 16.68 9.41
CA TRP A 419 -14.87 17.86 8.98
C TRP A 419 -13.44 17.92 9.55
N HIS A 420 -13.27 17.47 10.80
CA HIS A 420 -12.02 17.58 11.53
C HIS A 420 -11.03 16.45 11.25
N ASP A 421 -11.40 15.51 10.40
CA ASP A 421 -10.48 14.49 9.91
C ASP A 421 -9.69 15.04 8.71
N PRO A 422 -8.36 15.24 8.85
CA PRO A 422 -7.53 15.73 7.75
C PRO A 422 -7.59 14.84 6.50
N GLU A 423 -7.90 13.55 6.64
CA GLU A 423 -7.98 12.58 5.52
C GLU A 423 -9.14 12.89 4.57
N ASN A 424 -10.13 13.66 5.03
CA ASN A 424 -11.26 14.04 4.20
C ASN A 424 -10.98 15.23 3.27
N TRP A 425 -9.82 15.89 3.41
CA TRP A 425 -9.47 17.10 2.67
C TRP A 425 -8.45 16.80 1.57
N ASP A 426 -8.60 17.46 0.43
CA ASP A 426 -7.70 17.31 -0.73
C ASP A 426 -6.23 17.59 -0.40
N SER A 427 -5.98 18.50 0.55
CA SER A 427 -4.64 18.88 1.01
C SER A 427 -4.08 17.94 2.09
N GLY A 428 -4.89 17.00 2.61
CA GLY A 428 -4.56 16.22 3.79
C GLY A 428 -4.53 17.03 5.10
N THR A 429 -5.09 18.24 5.09
CA THR A 429 -5.13 19.14 6.25
C THR A 429 -6.52 19.78 6.40
N VAL A 430 -6.99 19.89 7.64
CA VAL A 430 -8.24 20.60 7.96
C VAL A 430 -8.04 22.10 7.66
N PRO A 431 -9.05 22.80 7.09
CA PRO A 431 -8.96 24.21 6.77
C PRO A 431 -8.57 25.05 7.99
N ALA A 432 -7.67 26.01 7.77
CA ALA A 432 -7.31 26.98 8.78
C ALA A 432 -8.43 28.04 8.97
N ALA A 433 -8.40 28.69 10.13
CA ALA A 433 -9.39 29.71 10.47
C ALA A 433 -9.40 30.86 9.46
N GLY A 434 -10.55 31.11 8.83
CA GLY A 434 -10.70 32.15 7.82
C GLY A 434 -10.25 31.75 6.42
N GLU A 435 -10.18 30.46 6.10
CA GLU A 435 -10.01 30.00 4.71
C GLU A 435 -11.33 29.95 3.94
N ASP A 436 -11.25 30.01 2.62
CA ASP A 436 -12.38 29.71 1.73
C ASP A 436 -12.54 28.20 1.61
N VAL A 437 -13.77 27.71 1.71
CA VAL A 437 -14.05 26.27 1.69
C VAL A 437 -15.02 25.92 0.58
N TYR A 438 -14.69 24.87 -0.16
CA TYR A 438 -15.58 24.22 -1.12
C TYR A 438 -15.85 22.76 -0.73
N LEU A 439 -17.13 22.42 -0.61
CA LEU A 439 -17.62 21.06 -0.37
C LEU A 439 -18.33 20.57 -1.66
N PRO A 440 -17.69 19.72 -2.48
CA PRO A 440 -18.29 19.19 -3.69
C PRO A 440 -19.42 18.21 -3.35
N ARG A 441 -20.23 17.89 -4.36
CA ARG A 441 -21.28 16.88 -4.21
C ARG A 441 -20.67 15.54 -3.79
N LEU A 442 -21.30 14.90 -2.81
CA LEU A 442 -20.92 13.60 -2.28
C LEU A 442 -21.70 12.46 -2.94
N ASP A 443 -21.31 11.23 -2.63
CA ASP A 443 -22.04 10.02 -3.00
C ASP A 443 -23.47 10.02 -2.41
N PRO A 444 -24.43 9.31 -3.05
CA PRO A 444 -25.80 9.26 -2.56
C PRO A 444 -25.90 8.77 -1.11
N GLY A 445 -26.42 9.63 -0.22
CA GLY A 445 -26.61 9.33 1.20
C GLY A 445 -25.42 9.66 2.10
N ALA A 446 -24.28 10.07 1.54
CA ALA A 446 -23.15 10.57 2.30
C ALA A 446 -23.40 11.99 2.85
N ALA A 447 -22.79 12.31 4.00
CA ALA A 447 -22.87 13.63 4.60
C ALA A 447 -21.54 14.02 5.28
N ILE A 448 -21.25 15.32 5.30
CA ILE A 448 -20.15 15.91 6.05
C ILE A 448 -20.67 16.35 7.41
N THR A 449 -19.97 16.00 8.47
CA THR A 449 -20.39 16.27 9.84
C THR A 449 -19.45 17.27 10.50
N ILE A 450 -20.01 18.33 11.08
CA ILE A 450 -19.26 19.38 11.78
C ILE A 450 -19.66 19.34 13.26
N ARG A 451 -18.82 18.72 14.09
CA ARG A 451 -19.09 18.47 15.52
C ARG A 451 -18.31 19.37 16.49
N GLN A 452 -17.41 20.17 15.96
CA GLN A 452 -16.63 21.15 16.71
C GLN A 452 -16.71 22.49 15.98
N ASP A 453 -16.37 23.57 16.70
CA ASP A 453 -16.44 24.92 16.15
C ASP A 453 -15.45 25.10 15.00
N VAL A 454 -15.92 25.68 13.90
CA VAL A 454 -15.13 26.00 12.72
C VAL A 454 -15.29 27.48 12.34
N ASP A 455 -14.21 28.09 11.84
CA ASP A 455 -14.19 29.48 11.37
C ASP A 455 -13.70 29.51 9.93
N VAL A 456 -14.53 29.98 9.01
CA VAL A 456 -14.22 30.05 7.58
C VAL A 456 -14.48 31.44 7.03
N ASN A 457 -13.71 31.84 6.02
CA ASN A 457 -13.97 33.10 5.33
C ASN A 457 -15.27 33.01 4.52
N SER A 458 -15.38 31.97 3.70
CA SER A 458 -16.58 31.64 2.93
C SER A 458 -16.78 30.12 2.83
N LEU A 459 -18.02 29.70 2.58
CA LEU A 459 -18.37 28.30 2.35
C LEU A 459 -19.21 28.18 1.08
N VAL A 460 -18.82 27.32 0.17
CA VAL A 460 -19.68 26.87 -0.93
C VAL A 460 -19.90 25.38 -0.76
N THR A 461 -21.15 24.95 -0.61
CA THR A 461 -21.45 23.53 -0.41
C THR A 461 -22.47 23.02 -1.42
N ASP A 462 -22.05 22.04 -2.22
CA ASP A 462 -22.90 21.15 -3.01
C ASP A 462 -23.17 19.82 -2.27
N ALA A 463 -22.50 19.60 -1.14
CA ALA A 463 -22.60 18.43 -0.27
C ALA A 463 -23.83 18.48 0.66
N ALA A 464 -24.21 17.32 1.18
CA ALA A 464 -25.01 17.26 2.41
C ALA A 464 -24.12 17.55 3.62
N VAL A 465 -24.55 18.47 4.49
CA VAL A 465 -23.79 18.88 5.69
C VAL A 465 -24.69 18.79 6.92
N GLU A 466 -24.20 18.11 7.95
CA GLU A 466 -24.79 18.05 9.28
C GLU A 466 -23.96 18.93 10.23
N LEU A 467 -24.52 20.07 10.61
CA LEU A 467 -23.88 21.03 11.51
C LEU A 467 -24.39 20.82 12.94
N GLU A 468 -23.56 20.25 13.80
CA GLU A 468 -23.87 19.95 15.21
C GLU A 468 -23.22 20.95 16.19
N SER A 469 -22.31 21.79 15.69
CA SER A 469 -21.56 22.80 16.47
C SER A 469 -21.60 24.18 15.79
N THR A 470 -20.63 25.06 16.02
CA THR A 470 -20.65 26.42 15.45
C THR A 470 -19.91 26.48 14.12
N LEU A 471 -20.56 27.02 13.09
CA LEU A 471 -19.94 27.48 11.85
C LEU A 471 -19.89 29.01 11.87
N SER A 472 -18.70 29.58 12.05
CA SER A 472 -18.48 31.03 11.95
C SER A 472 -18.19 31.40 10.50
N LEU A 473 -18.95 32.35 9.96
CA LEU A 473 -18.84 32.86 8.60
C LEU A 473 -18.40 34.32 8.62
N ARG A 474 -17.25 34.62 8.03
CA ARG A 474 -16.78 36.02 7.90
C ARG A 474 -17.47 36.77 6.77
N THR A 475 -17.78 36.06 5.67
CA THR A 475 -18.42 36.64 4.49
C THR A 475 -19.71 35.91 4.13
N THR A 476 -19.66 34.94 3.22
CA THR A 476 -20.83 34.31 2.63
C THR A 476 -20.78 32.79 2.70
N ALA A 477 -21.94 32.16 2.87
CA ALA A 477 -22.15 30.76 2.57
C ALA A 477 -23.14 30.59 1.40
N GLU A 478 -22.74 29.86 0.36
CA GLU A 478 -23.59 29.44 -0.76
C GLU A 478 -24.03 28.00 -0.53
N ILE A 479 -25.29 27.80 -0.16
CA ILE A 479 -25.88 26.49 0.10
C ILE A 479 -26.55 25.99 -1.18
N ARG A 480 -25.86 25.08 -1.86
CA ARG A 480 -26.27 24.39 -3.10
C ARG A 480 -26.66 22.93 -2.86
N GLY A 481 -26.16 22.32 -1.79
CA GLY A 481 -26.61 21.05 -1.24
C GLY A 481 -27.57 21.22 -0.07
N MET A 482 -27.77 20.15 0.71
CA MET A 482 -28.59 20.15 1.92
C MET A 482 -27.73 20.51 3.13
N LEU A 483 -28.17 21.46 3.97
CA LEU A 483 -27.51 21.75 5.25
C LEU A 483 -28.51 21.57 6.38
N THR A 484 -28.28 20.58 7.23
CA THR A 484 -29.03 20.32 8.46
C THR A 484 -28.37 21.02 9.62
N LEU A 485 -29.07 22.00 10.20
CA LEU A 485 -28.63 22.87 11.27
C LEU A 485 -29.16 22.37 12.62
N ARG A 486 -28.28 21.81 13.44
CA ARG A 486 -28.49 21.44 14.85
C ARG A 486 -27.65 22.30 15.82
N GLY A 487 -26.55 22.85 15.33
CA GLY A 487 -25.67 23.79 16.03
C GLY A 487 -25.99 25.26 15.72
N THR A 488 -24.96 26.06 15.46
CA THR A 488 -25.08 27.51 15.24
C THR A 488 -24.39 27.93 13.95
N ILE A 489 -25.04 28.76 13.13
CA ILE A 489 -24.34 29.57 12.12
C ILE A 489 -24.17 30.97 12.72
N LEU A 490 -22.93 31.45 12.76
CA LEU A 490 -22.55 32.72 13.36
C LEU A 490 -22.02 33.69 12.29
N GLY A 491 -22.67 34.83 12.12
CA GLY A 491 -22.25 35.90 11.21
C GLY A 491 -22.53 35.65 9.73
N GLY A 492 -22.08 36.60 8.90
CA GLY A 492 -22.10 36.47 7.45
C GLY A 492 -23.48 36.47 6.79
N THR A 493 -23.49 36.12 5.50
CA THR A 493 -24.70 35.99 4.67
C THR A 493 -24.82 34.58 4.13
N VAL A 494 -25.96 33.92 4.35
CA VAL A 494 -26.27 32.60 3.81
C VAL A 494 -27.21 32.74 2.63
N ASN A 495 -26.73 32.37 1.45
CA ASN A 495 -27.50 32.32 0.22
C ASN A 495 -27.96 30.88 -0.02
N VAL A 496 -29.28 30.64 -0.07
CA VAL A 496 -29.86 29.31 -0.27
C VAL A 496 -30.45 29.22 -1.67
N SER A 497 -29.90 28.33 -2.49
CA SER A 497 -30.34 28.11 -3.87
C SER A 497 -31.75 27.49 -3.94
N SER A 498 -32.49 27.78 -5.02
CA SER A 498 -33.90 27.39 -5.17
C SER A 498 -34.09 25.87 -5.21
N GLY A 499 -34.93 25.33 -4.31
CA GLY A 499 -35.24 23.90 -4.23
C GLY A 499 -34.35 23.11 -3.25
N ASN A 500 -33.29 23.73 -2.74
CA ASN A 500 -32.41 23.18 -1.70
C ASN A 500 -32.81 23.71 -0.32
N ALA A 501 -32.42 23.00 0.74
CA ALA A 501 -32.92 23.26 2.08
C ALA A 501 -31.77 23.50 3.07
N LEU A 502 -31.69 24.73 3.57
CA LEU A 502 -31.25 24.95 4.95
C LEU A 502 -32.38 24.43 5.85
N ILE A 503 -32.14 23.28 6.49
CA ILE A 503 -33.09 22.62 7.38
C ILE A 503 -32.65 22.87 8.81
N SER A 504 -33.47 23.55 9.60
CA SER A 504 -33.23 23.70 11.03
C SER A 504 -33.90 22.58 11.81
N GLU A 505 -33.12 21.84 12.61
CA GLU A 505 -33.56 20.81 13.57
C GLU A 505 -33.17 21.19 15.01
N GLY A 506 -33.46 22.43 15.41
CA GLY A 506 -33.19 22.95 16.75
C GLY A 506 -32.01 23.93 16.88
N GLY A 507 -31.38 24.32 15.77
CA GLY A 507 -30.20 25.17 15.80
C GLY A 507 -30.45 26.68 15.84
N THR A 508 -29.36 27.44 15.77
CA THR A 508 -29.32 28.90 15.95
C THR A 508 -28.73 29.60 14.74
N LEU A 509 -29.31 30.74 14.35
CA LEU A 509 -28.72 31.73 13.46
C LEU A 509 -28.40 32.98 14.29
N ASP A 510 -27.12 33.30 14.45
CA ASP A 510 -26.67 34.44 15.24
C ASP A 510 -25.95 35.48 14.37
N GLY A 511 -26.54 36.66 14.18
CA GLY A 511 -25.95 37.71 13.34
C GLY A 511 -25.90 37.36 11.85
N VAL A 512 -26.78 36.47 11.38
CA VAL A 512 -26.79 35.93 10.00
C VAL A 512 -27.86 36.61 9.15
N THR A 513 -27.51 37.06 7.95
CA THR A 513 -28.49 37.41 6.91
C THR A 513 -28.78 36.18 6.05
N VAL A 514 -30.04 35.78 5.86
CA VAL A 514 -30.41 34.65 4.99
C VAL A 514 -31.16 35.11 3.75
N ASN A 515 -30.61 34.83 2.58
CA ASN A 515 -31.23 35.06 1.28
C ASN A 515 -31.73 33.73 0.71
N GLY A 516 -32.99 33.38 1.00
CA GLY A 516 -33.63 32.17 0.51
C GLY A 516 -34.63 31.60 1.50
N ASN A 517 -35.06 30.37 1.26
CA ASN A 517 -36.03 29.69 2.12
C ASN A 517 -35.30 28.84 3.16
N ILE A 518 -35.78 28.92 4.40
CA ILE A 518 -35.38 28.02 5.49
C ILE A 518 -36.56 27.08 5.74
N THR A 519 -36.26 25.79 5.83
CA THR A 519 -37.24 24.81 6.31
C THR A 519 -36.98 24.57 7.79
N VAL A 520 -37.97 24.82 8.64
CA VAL A 520 -37.90 24.41 10.05
C VAL A 520 -38.48 22.99 10.12
N GLY A 521 -37.60 22.00 10.13
CA GLY A 521 -37.94 20.58 10.13
C GLY A 521 -37.82 19.98 11.53
N GLY A 522 -38.60 18.94 11.83
CA GLY A 522 -38.43 18.19 13.08
C GLY A 522 -39.73 17.64 13.68
N ILE A 523 -39.54 16.91 14.78
CA ILE A 523 -40.58 16.45 15.70
C ILE A 523 -41.19 17.64 16.44
N PHE A 524 -42.45 17.51 16.86
CA PHE A 524 -43.16 18.53 17.62
C PHE A 524 -42.33 19.04 18.82
N GLY A 525 -42.01 20.34 18.85
CA GLY A 525 -41.30 20.99 19.95
C GLY A 525 -39.87 21.47 19.68
N GLN A 526 -39.35 21.35 18.46
CA GLN A 526 -38.08 21.99 18.07
C GLN A 526 -38.30 23.43 17.58
N TYR A 527 -37.32 24.31 17.87
CA TYR A 527 -37.35 25.73 17.52
C TYR A 527 -36.11 26.10 16.71
N LEU A 528 -36.27 27.00 15.73
CA LEU A 528 -35.15 27.75 15.16
C LEU A 528 -34.96 29.01 16.00
N TYR A 529 -33.75 29.21 16.53
CA TYR A 529 -33.40 30.43 17.26
C TYR A 529 -32.74 31.43 16.29
N VAL A 530 -33.22 32.67 16.28
CA VAL A 530 -32.61 33.76 15.52
C VAL A 530 -32.23 34.86 16.50
N THR A 531 -30.94 35.16 16.60
CA THR A 531 -30.39 36.19 17.48
C THR A 531 -29.58 37.19 16.67
N ASN A 532 -29.61 38.46 17.06
CA ASN A 532 -28.85 39.54 16.41
C ASN A 532 -29.04 39.64 14.88
N GLY A 533 -30.16 39.12 14.36
CA GLY A 533 -30.48 39.03 12.93
C GLY A 533 -31.32 40.16 12.38
#